data_AF-A0A7Y6N1S3-F1
#
_entry.id   AF-A0A7Y6N1S3-F1
#
_cell.length_a   1.000
_cell.length_b   1.000
_cell.length_c   1.000
_cell.angle_alpha   90.00
_cell.angle_beta   90.00
_cell.angle_gamma   90.00
#
_symmetry.space_group_name_H-M   'P 1'
#
loop_
_entity.id
_entity.type
_entity.pdbx_description
1 polymer ?
#
loop_
_entity_poly.entity_id
_entity_poly.type
_entity_poly.pdbx_seq_one_letter_code
_entity_poly.pdbx_strand_id
1 'polypeptide(L)'
;MSDTQDTREPPTAAAPKSSTPAADPSGRAVKVVVCLIVLSLIWYLLADRFTPYTQQARIQAYVVPVAAEVSGRVTRVFVHNNQDVNAGDVLFEVDSEPYRIAADRARADLESTRRQVGAGTAGIESALAALRAAVANEVKARQDSDRLERLYREDEGTVSLRRLEVARATHAQALSQVDGARAEVERAREQQGGHEAENAQLRSAASALEKAELDLANARIRARSSGVVTDLRTEVGQFAAAGNPVMTLIAIRDVWVSADMTENNLGHLKPGTRVEIALDVLPGEVFDGRVRSVGYGVSVGQPTPAGSLPTVQNSRDWLRPAQRFPVIVEFDDSERARLRDLRVGGQAEVMAFPTQGNPLNPLGHAFIRLMSWLSYVY
;
A
#
# COMPACT_ATOMS: atom_id res chain seq x y z
N MET A 1 -104.16 16.45 66.80
CA MET A 1 -104.03 15.84 68.13
C MET A 1 -102.59 15.40 68.24
N SER A 2 -101.78 16.20 68.92
CA SER A 2 -101.54 16.03 70.36
C SER A 2 -100.63 14.83 70.54
N ASP A 3 -99.53 14.83 71.26
CA ASP A 3 -98.95 15.65 72.31
C ASP A 3 -97.60 14.91 72.57
N THR A 4 -96.44 15.57 72.67
CA THR A 4 -95.71 15.89 73.93
C THR A 4 -94.85 14.74 74.54
N GLN A 5 -93.70 15.09 75.15
CA GLN A 5 -92.65 14.33 75.91
C GLN A 5 -91.41 13.84 75.12
N ASP A 6 -90.31 14.60 75.00
CA ASP A 6 -89.23 15.01 75.95
C ASP A 6 -88.10 13.94 76.02
N THR A 7 -86.82 14.18 75.67
CA THR A 7 -85.84 15.17 76.20
C THR A 7 -84.69 15.49 75.20
N ARG A 8 -84.03 16.67 75.32
CA ARG A 8 -83.15 17.39 74.33
C ARG A 8 -81.63 17.04 74.27
N GLU A 9 -81.05 17.15 73.05
CA GLU A 9 -79.73 17.65 72.48
C GLU A 9 -78.37 17.66 73.25
N PRO A 10 -77.15 17.79 72.61
CA PRO A 10 -76.73 17.76 71.17
C PRO A 10 -75.38 16.96 70.89
N PRO A 11 -74.55 17.26 69.85
CA PRO A 11 -74.25 16.46 68.64
C PRO A 11 -72.98 15.58 68.68
N THR A 12 -72.78 14.61 67.74
CA THR A 12 -71.44 14.12 67.32
C THR A 12 -71.45 13.40 65.95
N ALA A 13 -70.68 14.00 65.03
CA ALA A 13 -69.83 13.47 63.94
C ALA A 13 -70.21 12.23 63.08
N ALA A 14 -70.25 12.52 61.77
CA ALA A 14 -69.96 11.76 60.54
C ALA A 14 -69.57 10.25 60.58
N ALA A 15 -70.16 9.54 59.60
CA ALA A 15 -69.90 8.17 59.11
C ALA A 15 -68.46 7.95 58.56
N PRO A 16 -68.09 6.76 58.02
CA PRO A 16 -68.53 5.38 58.25
C PRO A 16 -67.32 4.43 58.56
N LYS A 17 -67.59 3.20 59.01
CA LYS A 17 -66.67 2.04 58.94
C LYS A 17 -67.50 0.89 58.36
N SER A 18 -67.07 0.02 57.44
CA SER A 18 -65.76 -0.40 56.96
C SER A 18 -66.00 -1.27 55.72
N SER A 19 -65.18 -1.18 54.67
CA SER A 19 -65.15 -2.18 53.59
C SER A 19 -63.78 -2.89 53.55
N THR A 20 -63.84 -4.21 53.45
CA THR A 20 -62.75 -5.18 53.28
C THR A 20 -61.88 -4.85 52.06
N PRO A 21 -60.54 -5.08 52.08
CA PRO A 21 -59.67 -4.75 50.96
C PRO A 21 -59.96 -5.66 49.76
N ALA A 22 -60.47 -5.08 48.67
CA ALA A 22 -60.52 -5.74 47.37
C ALA A 22 -59.10 -5.81 46.79
N ALA A 23 -58.72 -6.98 46.27
CA ALA A 23 -57.40 -7.19 45.68
C ALA A 23 -57.20 -6.26 44.46
N ASP A 24 -56.27 -5.31 44.57
CA ASP A 24 -55.95 -4.33 43.54
C ASP A 24 -55.46 -5.00 42.23
N PRO A 25 -56.18 -4.87 41.11
CA PRO A 25 -55.75 -5.41 39.82
C PRO A 25 -54.52 -4.66 39.24
N SER A 26 -54.22 -3.46 39.76
CA SER A 26 -53.08 -2.62 39.37
C SER A 26 -51.72 -3.27 39.72
N GLY A 27 -51.61 -3.97 40.85
CA GLY A 27 -50.37 -4.64 41.25
C GLY A 27 -49.99 -5.82 40.36
N ARG A 28 -50.98 -6.49 39.74
CA ARG A 28 -50.73 -7.56 38.75
C ARG A 28 -50.33 -6.98 37.40
N ALA A 29 -50.99 -5.93 36.94
CA ALA A 29 -50.64 -5.24 35.70
C ALA A 29 -49.21 -4.65 35.76
N VAL A 30 -48.84 -4.00 36.87
CA VAL A 30 -47.48 -3.48 37.08
C VAL A 30 -46.45 -4.60 37.09
N LYS A 31 -46.74 -5.75 37.74
CA LYS A 31 -45.85 -6.92 37.70
C LYS A 31 -45.69 -7.49 36.30
N VAL A 32 -46.75 -7.53 35.49
CA VAL A 32 -46.68 -7.97 34.09
C VAL A 32 -45.82 -7.00 33.27
N VAL A 33 -46.02 -5.69 33.42
CA VAL A 33 -45.22 -4.69 32.71
C VAL A 33 -43.75 -4.75 33.13
N VAL A 34 -43.45 -4.85 34.42
CA VAL A 34 -42.08 -5.01 34.92
C VAL A 34 -41.46 -6.31 34.42
N CYS A 35 -42.22 -7.41 34.42
CA CYS A 35 -41.75 -8.69 33.89
C CYS A 35 -41.45 -8.60 32.38
N LEU A 36 -42.28 -7.92 31.60
CA LEU A 36 -42.05 -7.65 30.18
C LEU A 36 -40.81 -6.78 29.96
N ILE A 37 -40.61 -5.74 30.77
CA ILE A 37 -39.41 -4.89 30.69
C ILE A 37 -38.15 -5.71 30.99
N VAL A 38 -38.17 -6.52 32.05
CA VAL A 38 -37.02 -7.38 32.41
C VAL A 38 -36.77 -8.43 31.33
N LEU A 39 -37.80 -9.08 30.80
CA LEU A 39 -37.68 -10.05 29.73
C LEU A 39 -37.13 -9.41 28.45
N SER A 40 -37.61 -8.21 28.11
CA SER A 40 -37.12 -7.40 26.98
C SER A 40 -35.67 -6.97 27.17
N LEU A 41 -35.26 -6.62 28.40
CA LEU A 41 -33.88 -6.24 28.70
C LEU A 41 -32.94 -7.45 28.59
N ILE A 42 -33.34 -8.60 29.14
CA ILE A 42 -32.59 -9.86 29.00
C ILE A 42 -32.46 -10.24 27.52
N TRP A 43 -33.56 -10.15 26.77
CA TRP A 43 -33.56 -10.38 25.33
C TRP A 43 -32.58 -9.46 24.60
N TYR A 44 -32.64 -8.15 24.87
CA TYR A 44 -31.77 -7.15 24.26
C TYR A 44 -30.29 -7.46 24.53
N LEU A 45 -29.93 -7.77 25.79
CA LEU A 45 -28.55 -8.10 26.16
C LEU A 45 -28.06 -9.41 25.52
N LEU A 46 -28.94 -10.41 25.39
CA LEU A 46 -28.62 -11.67 24.70
C LEU A 46 -28.46 -11.47 23.19
N ALA A 47 -29.36 -10.71 22.56
CA ALA A 47 -29.28 -10.39 21.14
C ALA A 47 -28.00 -9.62 20.81
N ASP A 48 -27.65 -8.61 21.60
CA ASP A 48 -26.43 -7.82 21.42
C ASP A 48 -25.14 -8.66 21.52
N ARG A 49 -25.17 -9.76 22.31
CA ARG A 49 -24.01 -10.63 22.53
C ARG A 49 -23.90 -11.81 21.55
N PHE A 50 -25.02 -12.35 21.09
CA PHE A 50 -25.07 -13.59 20.29
C PHE A 50 -25.50 -13.39 18.84
N THR A 51 -26.14 -12.27 18.52
CA THR A 51 -26.57 -11.91 17.17
C THR A 51 -26.31 -10.41 16.96
N PRO A 52 -25.04 -9.98 17.00
CA PRO A 52 -24.71 -8.57 16.98
C PRO A 52 -25.10 -7.93 15.65
N TYR A 53 -25.65 -6.72 15.76
CA TYR A 53 -26.18 -5.93 14.66
C TYR A 53 -25.64 -4.51 14.76
N THR A 54 -25.22 -3.95 13.63
CA THR A 54 -24.82 -2.54 13.56
C THR A 54 -25.36 -1.89 12.28
N GLN A 55 -25.84 -0.66 12.44
CA GLN A 55 -26.19 0.24 11.34
C GLN A 55 -25.03 1.16 10.96
N GLN A 56 -23.97 1.14 11.76
CA GLN A 56 -22.77 1.93 11.51
C GLN A 56 -21.83 1.12 10.64
N ALA A 57 -22.26 0.79 9.43
CA ALA A 57 -21.39 0.15 8.46
C ALA A 57 -21.36 0.95 7.15
N ARG A 58 -20.20 0.92 6.49
CA ARG A 58 -19.99 1.61 5.23
C ARG A 58 -19.24 0.74 4.23
N ILE A 59 -19.64 0.85 2.97
CA ILE A 59 -18.93 0.26 1.85
C ILE A 59 -17.60 1.01 1.69
N GLN A 60 -16.49 0.26 1.66
CA GLN A 60 -15.14 0.76 1.45
C GLN A 60 -14.51 0.01 0.27
N ALA A 61 -13.59 0.70 -0.41
CA ALA A 61 -12.76 0.11 -1.44
C ALA A 61 -11.38 0.79 -1.40
N TYR A 62 -10.40 0.21 -2.10
CA TYR A 62 -9.12 0.89 -2.26
C TYR A 62 -9.28 2.13 -3.13
N VAL A 63 -8.97 3.28 -2.55
CA VAL A 63 -8.96 4.58 -3.20
C VAL A 63 -7.50 4.92 -3.49
N VAL A 64 -7.11 4.83 -4.76
CA VAL A 64 -5.72 5.01 -5.20
C VAL A 64 -5.58 6.36 -5.89
N PRO A 65 -4.84 7.32 -5.33
CA PRO A 65 -4.54 8.56 -6.04
C PRO A 65 -3.64 8.26 -7.24
N VAL A 66 -4.05 8.71 -8.42
CA VAL A 66 -3.27 8.60 -9.65
C VAL A 66 -2.53 9.91 -9.87
N ALA A 67 -1.21 9.85 -9.75
CA ALA A 67 -0.31 10.98 -9.95
C ALA A 67 0.47 10.83 -11.25
N ALA A 68 0.97 11.96 -11.77
CA ALA A 68 1.96 11.93 -12.82
C ALA A 68 3.27 11.33 -12.28
N GLU A 69 3.88 10.41 -13.03
CA GLU A 69 5.19 9.84 -12.67
C GLU A 69 6.33 10.77 -13.12
N VAL A 70 6.10 11.56 -14.16
CA VAL A 70 7.03 12.58 -14.68
C VAL A 70 6.32 13.93 -14.85
N SER A 71 7.05 15.02 -14.66
CA SER A 71 6.50 16.37 -14.68
C SER A 71 6.40 16.96 -16.08
N GLY A 72 5.23 17.43 -16.49
CA GLY A 72 5.11 18.14 -17.76
C GLY A 72 3.70 18.61 -18.05
N ARG A 73 3.51 19.17 -19.26
CA ARG A 73 2.19 19.61 -19.70
C ARG A 73 1.37 18.42 -20.17
N VAL A 74 0.13 18.32 -19.74
CA VAL A 74 -0.82 17.30 -20.21
C VAL A 74 -1.20 17.60 -21.65
N THR A 75 -0.95 16.64 -22.54
CA THR A 75 -1.24 16.78 -23.98
C THR A 75 -2.57 16.13 -24.34
N ARG A 76 -2.95 15.06 -23.64
CA ARG A 76 -4.23 14.36 -23.83
C ARG A 76 -4.72 13.76 -22.52
N VAL A 77 -6.04 13.72 -22.36
CA VAL A 77 -6.75 12.99 -21.31
C VAL A 77 -7.71 12.03 -22.00
N PHE A 78 -7.60 10.73 -21.72
CA PHE A 78 -8.37 9.68 -22.40
C PHE A 78 -9.59 9.22 -21.60
N VAL A 79 -9.71 9.69 -20.37
CA VAL A 79 -10.75 9.28 -19.43
C VAL A 79 -11.58 10.46 -18.96
N HIS A 80 -12.80 10.18 -18.51
CA HIS A 80 -13.67 11.15 -17.85
C HIS A 80 -14.07 10.66 -16.46
N ASN A 81 -14.66 11.56 -15.66
CA ASN A 81 -15.19 11.21 -14.34
C ASN A 81 -16.26 10.10 -14.45
N ASN A 82 -16.24 9.19 -13.48
CA ASN A 82 -17.12 8.03 -13.33
C ASN A 82 -17.02 7.01 -14.48
N GLN A 83 -15.86 6.93 -15.13
CA GLN A 83 -15.60 5.95 -16.19
C GLN A 83 -14.92 4.69 -15.62
N ASP A 84 -15.39 3.52 -16.04
CA ASP A 84 -14.69 2.24 -15.82
C ASP A 84 -13.44 2.14 -16.69
N VAL A 85 -12.32 1.75 -16.08
CA VAL A 85 -11.04 1.51 -16.75
C VAL A 85 -10.47 0.15 -16.36
N ASN A 86 -9.77 -0.47 -17.29
CA ASN A 86 -9.04 -1.71 -17.06
C ASN A 86 -7.58 -1.44 -16.71
N ALA A 87 -6.94 -2.40 -16.03
CA ALA A 87 -5.51 -2.37 -15.83
C ALA A 87 -4.77 -2.28 -17.18
N GLY A 88 -3.88 -1.30 -17.32
CA GLY A 88 -3.12 -1.01 -18.53
C GLY A 88 -3.71 0.10 -19.41
N ASP A 89 -4.96 0.50 -19.20
CA ASP A 89 -5.57 1.58 -19.98
C ASP A 89 -4.83 2.90 -19.75
N VAL A 90 -4.60 3.65 -20.82
CA VAL A 90 -3.96 4.98 -20.74
C VAL A 90 -4.98 5.97 -20.19
N LEU A 91 -4.60 6.67 -19.12
CA LEU A 91 -5.46 7.64 -18.44
C LEU A 91 -5.22 9.04 -19.01
N PHE A 92 -3.96 9.46 -19.06
CA PHE A 92 -3.55 10.73 -19.64
C PHE A 92 -2.09 10.67 -20.12
N GLU A 93 -1.75 11.58 -21.03
CA GLU A 93 -0.42 11.74 -21.59
C GLU A 93 0.15 13.10 -21.20
N VAL A 94 1.39 13.08 -20.73
CA VAL A 94 2.23 14.25 -20.55
C VAL A 94 3.08 14.43 -21.81
N ASP A 95 3.49 15.67 -22.10
CA ASP A 95 4.38 15.99 -23.22
C ASP A 95 5.66 15.14 -23.17
N SER A 96 5.75 14.20 -24.11
CA SER A 96 6.84 13.23 -24.20
C SER A 96 8.07 13.78 -24.92
N GLU A 97 7.96 14.94 -25.58
CA GLU A 97 9.04 15.46 -26.43
C GLU A 97 10.36 15.67 -25.67
N PRO A 98 10.38 16.31 -24.47
CA PRO A 98 11.62 16.48 -23.71
C PRO A 98 12.24 15.15 -23.28
N TYR A 99 11.40 14.15 -22.96
CA TYR A 99 11.85 12.82 -22.55
C TYR A 99 12.41 12.01 -23.72
N ARG A 100 11.82 12.15 -24.91
CA ARG A 100 12.34 11.52 -26.13
C ARG A 100 13.71 12.08 -26.46
N ILE A 101 13.87 13.41 -26.42
CA ILE A 101 15.15 14.08 -26.65
C ILE A 101 16.19 13.62 -25.60
N ALA A 102 15.80 13.47 -24.34
CA ALA A 102 16.68 12.97 -23.28
C ALA A 102 17.12 11.52 -23.53
N ALA A 103 16.20 10.64 -23.95
CA ALA A 103 16.51 9.25 -24.30
C ALA A 103 17.44 9.16 -25.52
N ASP A 104 17.20 9.96 -26.56
CA ASP A 104 18.05 10.01 -27.75
C ASP A 104 19.46 10.53 -27.42
N ARG A 105 19.56 11.53 -26.54
CA ARG A 105 20.85 12.01 -26.03
C ARG A 105 21.59 10.93 -25.23
N ALA A 106 20.92 10.27 -24.29
CA ALA A 106 21.53 9.21 -23.50
C ALA A 106 22.00 8.03 -24.37
N ARG A 107 21.26 7.73 -25.46
CA ARG A 107 21.65 6.71 -26.44
C ARG A 107 22.92 7.11 -27.20
N ALA A 108 23.00 8.36 -27.64
CA ALA A 108 24.20 8.89 -28.30
C ALA A 108 25.41 8.90 -27.35
N ASP A 109 25.20 9.23 -26.07
CA ASP A 109 26.25 9.20 -25.05
C ASP A 109 26.77 7.77 -24.82
N LEU A 110 25.89 6.77 -24.73
CA LEU A 110 26.28 5.36 -24.65
C LEU A 110 27.08 4.89 -25.87
N GLU A 111 26.68 5.28 -27.08
CA GLU A 111 27.42 4.97 -28.30
C GLU A 111 28.81 5.63 -28.31
N SER A 112 28.90 6.88 -27.86
CA SER A 112 30.16 7.61 -27.72
C SER A 112 31.11 6.90 -26.73
N THR A 113 30.61 6.53 -25.55
CA THR A 113 31.38 5.78 -24.55
C THR A 113 31.83 4.43 -25.09
N ARG A 114 30.96 3.72 -25.83
CA ARG A 114 31.33 2.45 -26.48
C ARG A 114 32.46 2.60 -27.48
N ARG A 115 32.44 3.67 -28.29
CA ARG A 115 33.55 3.98 -29.20
C ARG A 115 34.83 4.32 -28.46
N GLN A 116 34.76 5.04 -27.35
CA GLN A 116 35.92 5.36 -26.52
C GLN A 116 36.57 4.10 -25.91
N VAL A 117 35.77 3.16 -25.40
CA VAL A 117 36.28 1.86 -24.90
C VAL A 117 36.89 1.03 -26.04
N GLY A 118 36.28 1.06 -27.23
CA GLY A 118 36.85 0.44 -28.43
C GLY A 118 38.22 1.02 -28.79
N ALA A 119 38.37 2.35 -28.78
CA ALA A 119 39.65 3.02 -29.00
C ALA A 119 40.69 2.67 -27.92
N GLY A 120 40.28 2.56 -26.65
CA GLY A 120 41.13 2.10 -25.56
C GLY A 120 41.67 0.68 -25.78
N THR A 121 40.86 -0.21 -26.34
CA THR A 121 41.26 -1.58 -26.69
C THR A 121 42.38 -1.59 -27.74
N ALA A 122 42.23 -0.78 -28.80
CA ALA A 122 43.29 -0.62 -29.81
C ALA A 122 44.59 -0.04 -29.22
N GLY A 123 44.48 0.85 -28.22
CA GLY A 123 45.63 1.37 -27.48
C GLY A 123 46.39 0.28 -26.71
N ILE A 124 45.67 -0.66 -26.08
CA ILE A 124 46.27 -1.82 -25.40
C ILE A 124 46.96 -2.75 -26.39
N GLU A 125 46.35 -3.01 -27.56
CA GLU A 125 46.97 -3.83 -28.60
C GLU A 125 48.30 -3.23 -29.08
N SER A 126 48.35 -1.90 -29.23
CA SER A 126 49.58 -1.16 -29.57
C SER A 126 50.65 -1.31 -28.45
N ALA A 127 50.27 -1.13 -27.19
CA ALA A 127 51.18 -1.29 -26.04
C ALA A 127 51.70 -2.73 -25.92
N LEU A 128 50.85 -3.73 -26.17
CA LEU A 128 51.24 -5.15 -26.20
C LEU A 128 52.23 -5.44 -27.34
N ALA A 129 52.04 -4.82 -28.51
CA ALA A 129 53.00 -4.95 -29.61
C ALA A 129 54.37 -4.35 -29.25
N ALA A 130 54.39 -3.19 -28.59
CA ALA A 130 55.62 -2.56 -28.08
C ALA A 130 56.32 -3.44 -27.04
N LEU A 131 55.56 -4.04 -26.11
CA LEU A 131 56.10 -4.99 -25.13
C LEU A 131 56.70 -6.23 -25.80
N ARG A 132 56.02 -6.81 -26.82
CA ARG A 132 56.58 -7.94 -27.57
C ARG A 132 57.91 -7.60 -28.24
N ALA A 133 58.03 -6.39 -28.82
CA ALA A 133 59.27 -5.92 -29.41
C ALA A 133 60.38 -5.73 -28.36
N ALA A 134 60.06 -5.17 -27.19
CA ALA A 134 61.01 -5.02 -26.08
C ALA A 134 61.50 -6.38 -25.56
N VAL A 135 60.60 -7.34 -25.39
CA VAL A 135 60.94 -8.71 -24.95
C VAL A 135 61.83 -9.40 -25.98
N ALA A 136 61.54 -9.27 -27.27
CA ALA A 136 62.39 -9.84 -28.32
C ALA A 136 63.82 -9.25 -28.29
N ASN A 137 63.95 -7.95 -28.03
CA ASN A 137 65.24 -7.27 -27.88
C ASN A 137 65.99 -7.72 -26.62
N GLU A 138 65.29 -7.91 -25.50
CA GLU A 138 65.88 -8.45 -24.26
C GLU A 138 66.42 -9.85 -24.46
N VAL A 139 65.65 -10.74 -25.10
CA VAL A 139 66.08 -12.12 -25.38
C VAL A 139 67.35 -12.13 -26.24
N LYS A 140 67.41 -11.28 -27.27
CA LYS A 140 68.61 -11.13 -28.11
C LYS A 140 69.81 -10.65 -27.27
N ALA A 141 69.64 -9.58 -26.50
CA ALA A 141 70.71 -9.00 -25.68
C ALA A 141 71.22 -9.99 -24.62
N ARG A 142 70.31 -10.76 -24.02
CA ARG A 142 70.64 -11.84 -23.08
C ARG A 142 71.47 -12.92 -23.74
N GLN A 143 71.03 -13.45 -24.89
CA GLN A 143 71.75 -14.50 -25.61
C GLN A 143 73.16 -14.05 -26.02
N ASP A 144 73.31 -12.78 -26.41
CA ASP A 144 74.62 -12.21 -26.76
C ASP A 144 75.52 -12.05 -25.52
N SER A 145 74.97 -11.60 -24.38
CA SER A 145 75.68 -11.54 -23.10
C SER A 145 76.10 -12.93 -22.61
N ASP A 146 75.17 -13.90 -22.57
CA ASP A 146 75.42 -15.28 -22.15
C ASP A 146 76.47 -15.97 -23.03
N ARG A 147 76.43 -15.72 -24.35
CA ARG A 147 77.41 -16.24 -25.30
C ARG A 147 78.81 -15.68 -25.01
N LEU A 148 78.93 -14.37 -24.82
CA LEU A 148 80.21 -13.72 -24.53
C LEU A 148 80.77 -14.10 -23.17
N GLU A 149 79.91 -14.30 -22.17
CA GLU A 149 80.32 -14.74 -20.84
C GLU A 149 80.85 -16.18 -20.86
N ARG A 150 80.21 -17.09 -21.61
CA ARG A 150 80.75 -18.45 -21.83
C ARG A 150 82.11 -18.41 -22.53
N LEU A 151 82.23 -17.65 -23.63
CA LEU A 151 83.49 -17.49 -24.37
C LEU A 151 84.62 -16.98 -23.48
N TYR A 152 84.35 -15.97 -22.65
CA TYR A 152 85.36 -15.41 -21.74
C TYR A 152 85.78 -16.40 -20.64
N ARG A 153 84.85 -17.22 -20.14
CA ARG A 153 85.12 -18.23 -19.10
C ARG A 153 85.87 -19.44 -19.63
N GLU A 154 85.59 -19.86 -20.86
CA GLU A 154 86.25 -20.99 -21.51
C GLU A 154 87.66 -20.63 -22.03
N ASP A 155 87.88 -19.38 -22.46
CA ASP A 155 89.16 -18.88 -22.94
C ASP A 155 89.35 -17.37 -22.69
N GLU A 156 90.10 -17.01 -21.63
CA GLU A 156 90.30 -15.64 -21.14
C GLU A 156 91.00 -14.69 -22.14
N GLY A 157 91.42 -15.15 -23.33
CA GLY A 157 92.01 -14.32 -24.39
C GLY A 157 91.11 -14.03 -25.61
N THR A 158 90.00 -14.76 -25.79
CA THR A 158 89.22 -14.73 -27.04
C THR A 158 88.32 -13.49 -27.17
N VAL A 159 87.88 -12.90 -26.06
CA VAL A 159 87.06 -11.67 -26.04
C VAL A 159 87.57 -10.66 -24.99
N SER A 160 87.52 -9.36 -25.30
CA SER A 160 87.95 -8.33 -24.34
C SER A 160 86.94 -8.12 -23.22
N LEU A 161 87.42 -7.88 -21.99
CA LEU A 161 86.58 -7.57 -20.81
C LEU A 161 85.58 -6.45 -21.10
N ARG A 162 86.03 -5.37 -21.76
CA ARG A 162 85.18 -4.25 -22.18
C ARG A 162 84.00 -4.70 -23.04
N ARG A 163 84.19 -5.68 -23.93
CA ARG A 163 83.12 -6.18 -24.79
C ARG A 163 82.05 -6.95 -24.00
N LEU A 164 82.46 -7.70 -22.98
CA LEU A 164 81.55 -8.37 -22.05
C LEU A 164 80.77 -7.35 -21.19
N GLU A 165 81.45 -6.34 -20.65
CA GLU A 165 80.81 -5.27 -19.87
C GLU A 165 79.75 -4.51 -20.68
N VAL A 166 80.06 -4.19 -21.95
CA VAL A 166 79.10 -3.56 -22.86
C VAL A 166 77.89 -4.47 -23.13
N ALA A 167 78.10 -5.78 -23.31
CA ALA A 167 77.01 -6.73 -23.53
C ALA A 167 76.10 -6.85 -22.30
N ARG A 168 76.68 -6.93 -21.10
CA ARG A 168 75.94 -6.92 -19.82
C ARG A 168 75.15 -5.63 -19.64
N ALA A 169 75.75 -4.48 -19.92
CA ALA A 169 75.06 -3.19 -19.85
C ALA A 169 73.91 -3.10 -20.88
N THR A 170 74.09 -3.65 -22.08
CA THR A 170 73.05 -3.72 -23.12
C THR A 170 71.89 -4.61 -22.68
N HIS A 171 72.18 -5.76 -22.06
CA HIS A 171 71.14 -6.64 -21.51
C HIS A 171 70.37 -5.96 -20.37
N ALA A 172 71.07 -5.32 -19.43
CA ALA A 172 70.44 -4.55 -18.35
C ALA A 172 69.55 -3.41 -18.88
N GLN A 173 69.99 -2.71 -19.93
CA GLN A 173 69.18 -1.69 -20.59
C GLN A 173 67.92 -2.29 -21.24
N ALA A 174 68.03 -3.45 -21.89
CA ALA A 174 66.89 -4.11 -22.52
C ALA A 174 65.86 -4.61 -21.49
N LEU A 175 66.32 -5.10 -20.33
CA LEU A 175 65.45 -5.44 -19.19
C LEU A 175 64.64 -4.21 -18.73
N SER A 176 65.28 -3.07 -18.52
CA SER A 176 64.58 -1.83 -18.16
C SER A 176 63.56 -1.37 -19.22
N GLN A 177 63.81 -1.65 -20.50
CA GLN A 177 62.84 -1.36 -21.57
C GLN A 177 61.61 -2.28 -21.51
N VAL A 178 61.80 -3.56 -21.17
CA VAL A 178 60.69 -4.50 -20.95
C VAL A 178 59.84 -4.03 -19.77
N ASP A 179 60.47 -3.63 -18.66
CA ASP A 179 59.76 -3.12 -17.48
C ASP A 179 58.95 -1.86 -17.82
N GLY A 180 59.54 -0.92 -18.56
CA GLY A 180 58.84 0.27 -19.04
C GLY A 180 57.66 -0.06 -19.96
N ALA A 181 57.84 -0.97 -20.92
CA ALA A 181 56.77 -1.40 -21.83
C ALA A 181 55.66 -2.16 -21.08
N ARG A 182 56.00 -2.91 -20.03
CA ARG A 182 55.02 -3.59 -19.18
C ARG A 182 54.19 -2.60 -18.37
N ALA A 183 54.83 -1.60 -17.78
CA ALA A 183 54.13 -0.52 -17.08
C ALA A 183 53.18 0.24 -18.02
N GLU A 184 53.57 0.43 -19.28
CA GLU A 184 52.73 1.07 -20.29
C GLU A 184 51.49 0.24 -20.66
N VAL A 185 51.61 -1.09 -20.73
CA VAL A 185 50.46 -1.99 -20.91
C VAL A 185 49.49 -1.90 -19.74
N GLU A 186 49.99 -1.90 -18.50
CA GLU A 186 49.14 -1.76 -17.32
C GLU A 186 48.46 -0.39 -17.28
N ARG A 187 49.19 0.69 -17.59
CA ARG A 187 48.62 2.04 -17.71
C ARG A 187 47.49 2.09 -18.75
N ALA A 188 47.65 1.42 -19.89
CA ALA A 188 46.62 1.34 -20.93
C ALA A 188 45.39 0.54 -20.47
N ARG A 189 45.59 -0.56 -19.73
CA ARG A 189 44.51 -1.37 -19.14
C ARG A 189 43.72 -0.60 -18.08
N GLU A 190 44.42 0.12 -17.20
CA GLU A 190 43.81 0.98 -16.19
C GLU A 190 42.99 2.10 -16.83
N GLN A 191 43.50 2.72 -17.90
CA GLN A 191 42.78 3.76 -18.64
C GLN A 191 41.55 3.24 -19.37
N GLN A 192 41.58 2.01 -19.87
CA GLN A 192 40.40 1.37 -20.44
C GLN A 192 39.35 1.12 -19.35
N GLY A 193 39.75 0.78 -18.12
CA GLY A 193 38.83 0.62 -16.99
C GLY A 193 37.96 -0.64 -17.06
N GLY A 194 38.46 -1.70 -17.72
CA GLY A 194 37.76 -2.97 -17.93
C GLY A 194 37.12 -3.11 -19.32
N HIS A 195 36.73 -4.33 -19.66
CA HIS A 195 36.14 -4.65 -20.97
C HIS A 195 34.61 -4.64 -20.89
N GLU A 196 33.98 -4.07 -21.92
CA GLU A 196 32.52 -4.14 -22.16
C GLU A 196 31.66 -3.91 -20.91
N ALA A 197 30.95 -4.95 -20.44
CA ALA A 197 29.97 -4.89 -19.36
C ALA A 197 30.56 -4.62 -17.97
N GLU A 198 31.87 -4.84 -17.78
CA GLU A 198 32.54 -4.54 -16.50
C GLU A 198 32.98 -3.08 -16.41
N ASN A 199 33.06 -2.40 -17.55
CA ASN A 199 33.49 -1.02 -17.62
C ASN A 199 32.48 -0.09 -16.92
N ALA A 200 32.94 0.63 -15.90
CA ALA A 200 32.10 1.49 -15.09
C ALA A 200 31.45 2.63 -15.90
N GLN A 201 32.14 3.16 -16.91
CA GLN A 201 31.62 4.23 -17.76
C GLN A 201 30.51 3.70 -18.67
N LEU A 202 30.69 2.51 -19.26
CA LEU A 202 29.65 1.87 -20.08
C LEU A 202 28.39 1.55 -19.26
N ARG A 203 28.54 0.98 -18.06
CA ARG A 203 27.40 0.71 -17.17
C ARG A 203 26.66 2.00 -16.79
N SER A 204 27.41 3.04 -16.43
CA SER A 204 26.83 4.34 -16.09
C SER A 204 26.01 4.93 -17.26
N ALA A 205 26.57 4.91 -18.47
CA ALA A 205 25.88 5.38 -19.67
C ALA A 205 24.65 4.52 -20.02
N ALA A 206 24.73 3.20 -19.84
CA ALA A 206 23.60 2.30 -20.06
C ALA A 206 22.46 2.55 -19.06
N SER A 207 22.79 2.71 -17.76
CA SER A 207 21.79 3.07 -16.74
C SER A 207 21.18 4.45 -16.97
N ALA A 208 21.94 5.41 -17.50
CA ALA A 208 21.42 6.72 -17.88
C ALA A 208 20.42 6.62 -19.04
N LEU A 209 20.68 5.77 -20.04
CA LEU A 209 19.73 5.46 -21.11
C LEU A 209 18.47 4.79 -20.57
N GLU A 210 18.62 3.75 -19.76
CA GLU A 210 17.48 3.03 -19.16
C GLU A 210 16.58 3.97 -18.35
N LYS A 211 17.18 4.87 -17.56
CA LYS A 211 16.43 5.90 -16.83
C LYS A 211 15.66 6.83 -17.78
N ALA A 212 16.30 7.33 -18.83
CA ALA A 212 15.66 8.24 -19.77
C ALA A 212 14.53 7.55 -20.57
N GLU A 213 14.69 6.27 -20.90
CA GLU A 213 13.65 5.46 -21.54
C GLU A 213 12.48 5.17 -20.60
N LEU A 214 12.75 4.93 -19.32
CA LEU A 214 11.72 4.80 -18.28
C LEU A 214 10.94 6.10 -18.11
N ASP A 215 11.63 7.24 -18.00
CA ASP A 215 10.99 8.55 -17.88
C ASP A 215 10.12 8.85 -19.13
N LEU A 216 10.56 8.46 -20.33
CA LEU A 216 9.77 8.54 -21.56
C LEU A 216 8.54 7.62 -21.52
N ALA A 217 8.68 6.39 -21.04
CA ALA A 217 7.55 5.46 -20.89
C ALA A 217 6.51 5.98 -19.89
N ASN A 218 7.00 6.62 -18.83
CA ASN A 218 6.22 7.22 -17.74
C ASN A 218 5.52 8.52 -18.14
N ALA A 219 5.83 9.09 -19.31
CA ALA A 219 5.04 10.19 -19.89
C ALA A 219 3.61 9.74 -20.28
N ARG A 220 3.37 8.43 -20.41
CA ARG A 220 2.02 7.86 -20.60
C ARG A 220 1.55 7.19 -19.31
N ILE A 221 0.68 7.86 -18.58
CA ILE A 221 0.19 7.35 -17.30
C ILE A 221 -0.92 6.34 -17.57
N ARG A 222 -0.74 5.13 -17.05
CA ARG A 222 -1.68 4.00 -17.20
C ARG A 222 -2.30 3.61 -15.87
N ALA A 223 -3.49 3.02 -15.91
CA ALA A 223 -4.12 2.43 -14.75
C ALA A 223 -3.35 1.16 -14.31
N ARG A 224 -2.90 1.12 -13.04
CA ARG A 224 -2.20 -0.06 -12.48
C ARG A 224 -3.16 -1.21 -12.13
N SER A 225 -4.43 -0.90 -11.88
CA SER A 225 -5.50 -1.85 -11.60
C SER A 225 -6.79 -1.44 -12.32
N SER A 226 -7.73 -2.37 -12.48
CA SER A 226 -9.07 -2.03 -12.97
C SER A 226 -9.87 -1.30 -11.89
N GLY A 227 -10.65 -0.31 -12.29
CA GLY A 227 -11.38 0.54 -11.35
C GLY A 227 -12.25 1.59 -12.04
N VAL A 228 -12.83 2.48 -11.23
CA VAL A 228 -13.59 3.65 -11.70
C VAL A 228 -12.77 4.90 -11.42
N VAL A 229 -12.63 5.76 -12.43
CA VAL A 229 -11.97 7.06 -12.29
C VAL A 229 -12.92 8.07 -11.67
N THR A 230 -12.47 8.80 -10.65
CA THR A 230 -13.21 9.89 -10.00
C THR A 230 -12.29 11.06 -9.68
N ASP A 231 -12.87 12.24 -9.40
CA ASP A 231 -12.15 13.47 -9.07
C ASP A 231 -11.04 13.81 -10.07
N LEU A 232 -11.32 13.69 -11.36
CA LEU A 232 -10.44 14.14 -12.45
C LEU A 232 -10.31 15.66 -12.39
N ARG A 233 -9.10 16.13 -12.06
CA ARG A 233 -8.77 17.55 -11.90
C ARG A 233 -7.82 18.09 -12.96
N THR A 234 -7.53 17.30 -13.98
CA THR A 234 -6.60 17.68 -15.06
C THR A 234 -7.31 17.76 -16.40
N GLU A 235 -6.84 18.71 -17.21
CA GLU A 235 -7.30 18.94 -18.57
C GLU A 235 -6.09 19.17 -19.49
N VAL A 236 -6.33 19.03 -20.79
CA VAL A 236 -5.31 19.30 -21.81
C VAL A 236 -4.78 20.72 -21.66
N GLY A 237 -3.46 20.86 -21.60
CA GLY A 237 -2.76 22.12 -21.43
C GLY A 237 -2.36 22.45 -19.99
N GLN A 238 -2.94 21.79 -18.98
CA GLN A 238 -2.47 21.94 -17.60
C GLN A 238 -1.08 21.34 -17.38
N PHE A 239 -0.38 21.84 -16.37
CA PHE A 239 0.91 21.29 -15.94
C PHE A 239 0.71 20.29 -14.80
N ALA A 240 1.09 19.04 -15.03
CA ALA A 240 1.09 17.99 -14.03
C ALA A 240 2.50 17.86 -13.43
N ALA A 241 2.61 18.01 -12.12
CA ALA A 241 3.86 17.80 -11.40
C ALA A 241 3.99 16.34 -10.95
N ALA A 242 5.19 15.79 -11.03
CA ALA A 242 5.48 14.42 -10.59
C ALA A 242 5.10 14.23 -9.10
N GLY A 243 4.41 13.14 -8.80
CA GLY A 243 3.95 12.80 -7.45
C GLY A 243 2.67 13.51 -6.99
N ASN A 244 2.19 14.53 -7.72
CA ASN A 244 0.93 15.20 -7.38
C ASN A 244 -0.25 14.46 -8.04
N PRO A 245 -1.25 14.02 -7.25
CA PRO A 245 -2.43 13.35 -7.79
C PRO A 245 -3.25 14.29 -8.70
N VAL A 246 -3.66 13.78 -9.86
CA VAL A 246 -4.51 14.49 -10.82
C VAL A 246 -5.91 13.88 -10.96
N MET A 247 -6.05 12.63 -10.52
CA MET A 247 -7.33 11.93 -10.42
C MET A 247 -7.25 10.85 -9.35
N THR A 248 -8.38 10.23 -9.04
CA THR A 248 -8.48 9.12 -8.10
C THR A 248 -9.06 7.90 -8.81
N LEU A 249 -8.48 6.73 -8.58
CA LEU A 249 -8.98 5.45 -9.09
C LEU A 249 -9.54 4.64 -7.92
N ILE A 250 -10.80 4.24 -8.01
CA ILE A 250 -11.46 3.36 -7.05
C ILE A 250 -11.39 1.94 -7.58
N ALA A 251 -10.70 1.04 -6.87
CA ALA A 251 -10.60 -0.37 -7.27
C ALA A 251 -11.91 -1.12 -6.95
N ILE A 252 -12.77 -1.30 -7.95
CA ILE A 252 -14.11 -1.88 -7.78
C ILE A 252 -14.13 -3.41 -7.55
N ARG A 253 -12.99 -4.10 -7.72
CA ARG A 253 -12.93 -5.57 -7.53
C ARG A 253 -12.70 -5.99 -6.09
N ASP A 254 -12.20 -5.09 -5.24
CA ASP A 254 -11.86 -5.34 -3.84
C ASP A 254 -12.67 -4.41 -2.93
N VAL A 255 -13.99 -4.63 -2.92
CA VAL A 255 -14.92 -3.88 -2.06
C VAL A 255 -15.18 -4.68 -0.78
N TRP A 256 -15.15 -4.01 0.37
CA TRP A 256 -15.48 -4.58 1.67
C TRP A 256 -16.42 -3.65 2.45
N VAL A 257 -17.05 -4.17 3.48
CA VAL A 257 -17.84 -3.37 4.42
C VAL A 257 -17.04 -3.21 5.71
N SER A 258 -16.85 -1.96 6.14
CA SER A 258 -16.34 -1.66 7.48
C SER A 258 -17.53 -1.44 8.40
N ALA A 259 -17.74 -2.36 9.33
CA ALA A 259 -18.86 -2.34 10.26
C ALA A 259 -18.38 -2.04 11.68
N ASP A 260 -18.80 -0.91 12.24
CA ASP A 260 -18.41 -0.47 13.57
C ASP A 260 -19.26 -1.16 14.63
N MET A 261 -18.67 -2.18 15.26
CA MET A 261 -19.30 -3.04 16.27
C MET A 261 -18.87 -2.60 17.67
N THR A 262 -19.76 -2.67 18.66
CA THR A 262 -19.41 -2.32 20.06
C THR A 262 -18.53 -3.41 20.69
N GLU A 263 -17.77 -3.06 21.73
CA GLU A 263 -16.94 -4.03 22.48
C GLU A 263 -17.72 -5.27 22.94
N ASN A 264 -19.00 -5.11 23.32
CA ASN A 264 -19.84 -6.24 23.74
C ASN A 264 -20.14 -7.20 22.58
N ASN A 265 -20.31 -6.67 21.36
CA ASN A 265 -20.58 -7.44 20.14
C ASN A 265 -19.39 -8.34 19.74
N LEU A 266 -18.16 -7.95 20.09
CA LEU A 266 -16.95 -8.64 19.63
C LEU A 266 -16.71 -10.00 20.30
N GLY A 267 -17.32 -10.28 21.45
CA GLY A 267 -16.89 -11.40 22.28
C GLY A 267 -17.05 -12.79 21.67
N HIS A 268 -17.95 -12.96 20.70
CA HIS A 268 -18.08 -14.21 19.92
C HIS A 268 -17.71 -14.03 18.45
N LEU A 269 -17.35 -12.82 18.03
CA LEU A 269 -17.07 -12.51 16.64
C LEU A 269 -15.64 -12.95 16.30
N LYS A 270 -15.51 -13.89 15.37
CA LYS A 270 -14.23 -14.41 14.90
C LYS A 270 -14.10 -14.26 13.38
N PRO A 271 -12.88 -14.17 12.83
CA PRO A 271 -12.67 -14.32 11.39
C PRO A 271 -13.38 -15.59 10.86
N GLY A 272 -14.08 -15.46 9.74
CA GLY A 272 -14.92 -16.49 9.12
C GLY A 272 -16.37 -16.52 9.58
N THR A 273 -16.76 -15.71 10.59
CA THR A 273 -18.16 -15.61 11.04
C THR A 273 -19.07 -15.20 9.88
N ARG A 274 -20.18 -15.92 9.69
CA ARG A 274 -21.17 -15.58 8.66
C ARG A 274 -21.92 -14.31 9.05
N VAL A 275 -22.11 -13.44 8.08
CA VAL A 275 -22.86 -12.21 8.24
C VAL A 275 -23.85 -12.04 7.09
N GLU A 276 -24.93 -11.31 7.36
CA GLU A 276 -25.83 -10.79 6.35
C GLU A 276 -25.68 -9.27 6.32
N ILE A 277 -25.66 -8.73 5.11
CA ILE A 277 -25.41 -7.31 4.83
C ILE A 277 -26.64 -6.78 4.09
N ALA A 278 -27.26 -5.74 4.63
CA ALA A 278 -28.26 -4.96 3.92
C ALA A 278 -27.63 -3.65 3.45
N LEU A 279 -27.91 -3.25 2.22
CA LEU A 279 -27.35 -2.05 1.61
C LEU A 279 -28.47 -1.08 1.29
N ASP A 280 -28.33 0.17 1.70
CA ASP A 280 -29.36 1.20 1.46
C ASP A 280 -29.51 1.51 -0.04
N VAL A 281 -28.43 1.33 -0.81
CA VAL A 281 -28.42 1.52 -2.27
C VAL A 281 -29.20 0.42 -3.01
N LEU A 282 -29.40 -0.75 -2.40
CA LEU A 282 -30.09 -1.91 -2.97
C LEU A 282 -31.17 -2.40 -1.99
N PRO A 283 -32.27 -1.64 -1.82
CA PRO A 283 -33.34 -1.99 -0.89
C PRO A 283 -34.02 -3.30 -1.31
N GLY A 284 -34.45 -4.08 -0.32
CA GLY A 284 -35.07 -5.40 -0.49
C GLY A 284 -34.08 -6.55 -0.72
N GLU A 285 -32.80 -6.25 -0.97
CA GLU A 285 -31.75 -7.24 -1.13
C GLU A 285 -30.92 -7.41 0.14
N VAL A 286 -30.53 -8.66 0.43
CA VAL A 286 -29.60 -9.01 1.51
C VAL A 286 -28.46 -9.82 0.89
N PHE A 287 -27.24 -9.47 1.24
CA PHE A 287 -26.02 -10.10 0.75
C PHE A 287 -25.41 -10.98 1.83
N ASP A 288 -25.01 -12.18 1.44
CA ASP A 288 -24.21 -13.06 2.28
C ASP A 288 -22.75 -12.58 2.29
N GLY A 289 -22.13 -12.65 3.46
CA GLY A 289 -20.73 -12.30 3.64
C GLY A 289 -20.08 -13.02 4.81
N ARG A 290 -18.80 -12.71 5.03
CA ARG A 290 -18.02 -13.24 6.14
C ARG A 290 -17.16 -12.16 6.77
N VAL A 291 -16.90 -12.30 8.06
CA VAL A 291 -15.91 -11.46 8.76
C VAL A 291 -14.52 -11.85 8.27
N ARG A 292 -13.83 -10.95 7.57
CA ARG A 292 -12.43 -11.13 7.19
C ARG A 292 -11.52 -10.93 8.38
N SER A 293 -11.71 -9.83 9.11
CA SER A 293 -10.92 -9.51 10.29
C SER A 293 -11.69 -8.61 11.27
N VAL A 294 -11.29 -8.68 12.53
CA VAL A 294 -11.79 -7.83 13.60
C VAL A 294 -10.66 -6.86 13.97
N GLY A 295 -10.92 -5.55 13.94
CA GLY A 295 -9.92 -4.54 14.26
C GLY A 295 -9.36 -4.71 15.68
N TYR A 296 -8.03 -4.75 15.81
CA TYR A 296 -7.34 -4.95 17.09
C TYR A 296 -7.20 -3.67 17.94
N GLY A 297 -7.51 -2.50 17.38
CA GLY A 297 -7.39 -1.23 18.09
C GLY A 297 -8.08 -0.09 17.36
N VAL A 298 -8.55 0.89 18.12
CA VAL A 298 -9.09 2.15 17.64
C VAL A 298 -8.35 3.31 18.28
N SER A 299 -8.12 4.39 17.54
CA SER A 299 -7.49 5.58 18.08
C SER A 299 -8.48 6.31 19.00
N VAL A 300 -8.23 6.25 20.30
CA VAL A 300 -8.99 6.97 21.33
C VAL A 300 -8.35 8.33 21.59
N GLY A 301 -8.55 9.26 20.66
CA GLY A 301 -8.16 10.67 20.80
C GLY A 301 -7.10 11.15 19.79
N GLN A 302 -7.11 12.47 19.54
CA GLN A 302 -6.06 13.14 18.77
C GLN A 302 -4.77 13.18 19.61
N PRO A 303 -3.61 12.73 19.10
CA PRO A 303 -2.35 12.92 19.82
C PRO A 303 -2.09 14.42 20.03
N THR A 304 -1.88 14.82 21.28
CA THR A 304 -1.58 16.22 21.62
C THR A 304 -0.25 16.63 20.98
N PRO A 305 -0.18 17.75 20.22
CA PRO A 305 1.08 18.23 19.67
C PRO A 305 2.11 18.49 20.79
N ALA A 306 3.38 18.17 20.52
CA ALA A 306 4.47 18.39 21.46
C ALA A 306 4.51 19.87 21.92
N GLY A 307 4.47 20.09 23.24
CA GLY A 307 4.52 21.43 23.85
C GLY A 307 3.20 21.97 24.40
N SER A 308 2.10 21.23 24.31
CA SER A 308 0.84 21.56 24.99
C SER A 308 0.55 20.60 26.14
N LEU A 309 -0.06 21.11 27.22
CA LEU A 309 -0.45 20.30 28.36
C LEU A 309 -1.57 19.33 27.94
N PRO A 310 -1.52 18.04 28.34
CA PRO A 310 -2.61 17.10 28.10
C PRO A 310 -3.91 17.62 28.70
N THR A 311 -4.92 17.84 27.87
CA THR A 311 -6.27 18.17 28.36
C THR A 311 -6.99 16.86 28.64
N VAL A 312 -7.35 16.64 29.91
CA VAL A 312 -8.19 15.50 30.29
C VAL A 312 -9.60 15.76 29.77
N GLN A 313 -10.05 14.99 28.79
CA GLN A 313 -11.46 14.99 28.39
C GLN A 313 -12.28 14.32 29.51
N ASN A 314 -12.89 15.14 30.38
CA ASN A 314 -13.89 14.65 31.34
C ASN A 314 -15.23 14.46 30.62
N SER A 315 -15.51 13.26 30.14
CA SER A 315 -16.85 12.88 29.67
C SER A 315 -17.82 12.93 30.86
N ARG A 316 -18.86 13.78 30.78
CA ARG A 316 -19.92 13.93 31.80
C ARG A 316 -21.06 12.91 31.65
N ASP A 317 -20.80 11.82 30.94
CA ASP A 317 -21.78 10.75 30.79
C ASP A 317 -21.74 9.83 32.01
N TRP A 318 -22.91 9.63 32.63
CA TRP A 318 -23.09 8.77 33.81
C TRP A 318 -22.81 7.28 33.52
N LEU A 319 -22.71 6.90 32.24
CA LEU A 319 -22.23 5.62 31.74
C LEU A 319 -21.19 5.89 30.64
N ARG A 320 -20.06 5.18 30.66
CA ARG A 320 -19.07 5.30 29.59
C ARG A 320 -19.68 4.78 28.29
N PRO A 321 -19.65 5.54 27.18
CA PRO A 321 -20.09 5.02 25.90
C PRO A 321 -19.23 3.82 25.52
N ALA A 322 -19.86 2.76 25.01
CA ALA A 322 -19.14 1.60 24.51
C ALA A 322 -18.25 2.04 23.34
N GLN A 323 -16.97 1.64 23.37
CA GLN A 323 -16.08 1.84 22.24
C GLN A 323 -16.52 0.94 21.09
N ARG A 324 -16.34 1.45 19.87
CA ARG A 324 -16.66 0.73 18.65
C ARG A 324 -15.37 0.36 17.93
N PHE A 325 -15.34 -0.85 17.41
CA PHE A 325 -14.21 -1.39 16.69
C PHE A 325 -14.64 -1.73 15.26
N PRO A 326 -13.86 -1.32 14.25
CA PRO A 326 -14.17 -1.65 12.87
C PRO A 326 -13.97 -3.15 12.66
N VAL A 327 -15.01 -3.80 12.18
CA VAL A 327 -15.00 -5.18 11.71
C VAL A 327 -15.03 -5.16 10.20
N ILE A 328 -14.02 -5.76 9.57
CA ILE A 328 -13.92 -5.84 8.13
C ILE A 328 -14.69 -7.07 7.68
N VAL A 329 -15.70 -6.83 6.84
CA VAL A 329 -16.59 -7.83 6.28
C VAL A 329 -16.40 -7.89 4.78
N GLU A 330 -16.25 -9.10 4.25
CA GLU A 330 -16.19 -9.35 2.82
C GLU A 330 -17.49 -9.98 2.33
N PHE A 331 -17.87 -9.66 1.10
CA PHE A 331 -18.99 -10.29 0.40
C PHE A 331 -18.60 -11.70 -0.06
N ASP A 332 -19.56 -12.62 -0.07
CA ASP A 332 -19.31 -13.97 -0.57
C ASP A 332 -19.11 -13.97 -2.11
N ASP A 333 -18.39 -14.97 -2.61
CA ASP A 333 -18.01 -15.02 -4.03
C ASP A 333 -19.22 -15.15 -4.96
N SER A 334 -20.32 -15.74 -4.48
CA SER A 334 -21.59 -15.86 -5.21
C SER A 334 -22.24 -14.51 -5.51
N GLU A 335 -22.03 -13.52 -4.65
CA GLU A 335 -22.70 -12.23 -4.74
C GLU A 335 -21.96 -11.25 -5.65
N ARG A 336 -20.72 -11.54 -6.05
CA ARG A 336 -19.84 -10.64 -6.83
C ARG A 336 -20.47 -10.09 -8.11
N ALA A 337 -21.33 -10.85 -8.78
CA ALA A 337 -22.02 -10.40 -9.99
C ALA A 337 -23.01 -9.26 -9.73
N ARG A 338 -23.58 -9.20 -8.53
CA ARG A 338 -24.57 -8.20 -8.08
C ARG A 338 -23.91 -6.95 -7.50
N LEU A 339 -22.62 -7.00 -7.19
CA LEU A 339 -21.86 -5.89 -6.58
C LEU A 339 -21.41 -4.81 -7.60
N ARG A 340 -21.90 -4.84 -8.85
CA ARG A 340 -21.43 -3.94 -9.93
C ARG A 340 -21.83 -2.48 -9.75
N ASP A 341 -22.90 -2.20 -9.02
CA ASP A 341 -23.43 -0.83 -8.81
C ASP A 341 -23.19 -0.31 -7.38
N LEU A 342 -22.19 -0.87 -6.69
CA LEU A 342 -21.85 -0.43 -5.34
C LEU A 342 -21.15 0.93 -5.38
N ARG A 343 -21.69 1.87 -4.61
CA ARG A 343 -21.06 3.17 -4.38
C ARG A 343 -20.24 3.15 -3.11
N VAL A 344 -18.94 3.41 -3.24
CA VAL A 344 -18.04 3.55 -2.08
C VAL A 344 -18.51 4.69 -1.18
N GLY A 345 -18.51 4.45 0.12
CA GLY A 345 -19.07 5.36 1.13
C GLY A 345 -20.56 5.14 1.42
N GLY A 346 -21.24 4.30 0.62
CA GLY A 346 -22.64 3.92 0.85
C GLY A 346 -22.86 3.31 2.22
N GLN A 347 -24.03 3.58 2.80
CA GLN A 347 -24.44 3.04 4.08
C GLN A 347 -24.82 1.56 3.95
N ALA A 348 -24.47 0.82 4.99
CA ALA A 348 -24.78 -0.60 5.10
C ALA A 348 -25.18 -0.91 6.54
N GLU A 349 -25.99 -1.94 6.67
CA GLU A 349 -26.29 -2.58 7.94
C GLU A 349 -25.71 -4.00 7.91
N VAL A 350 -25.11 -4.41 9.03
CA VAL A 350 -24.47 -5.73 9.14
C VAL A 350 -24.99 -6.45 10.36
N MET A 351 -25.47 -7.68 10.14
CA MET A 351 -25.87 -8.60 11.19
C MET A 351 -24.97 -9.83 11.16
N ALA A 352 -24.34 -10.18 12.28
CA ALA A 352 -23.46 -11.33 12.37
C ALA A 352 -24.09 -12.51 13.12
N PHE A 353 -23.74 -13.72 12.68
CA PHE A 353 -24.24 -14.98 13.23
C PHE A 353 -23.07 -15.85 13.72
N PRO A 354 -22.43 -15.50 14.86
CA PRO A 354 -21.23 -16.19 15.37
C PRO A 354 -21.48 -17.63 15.85
N THR A 355 -22.68 -17.92 16.35
CA THR A 355 -23.01 -19.23 16.93
C THR A 355 -24.07 -19.94 16.08
N GLN A 356 -23.77 -21.14 15.58
CA GLN A 356 -24.72 -21.97 14.85
C GLN A 356 -25.79 -22.55 15.81
N GLY A 357 -27.05 -22.57 15.39
CA GLY A 357 -28.16 -23.14 16.18
C GLY A 357 -28.69 -22.24 17.31
N ASN A 358 -28.25 -20.98 17.39
CA ASN A 358 -28.80 -20.00 18.33
C ASN A 358 -30.27 -19.70 17.97
N PRO A 359 -31.24 -19.82 18.91
CA PRO A 359 -32.65 -19.55 18.67
C PRO A 359 -32.94 -18.11 18.23
N LEU A 360 -31.99 -17.17 18.44
CA LEU A 360 -32.12 -15.79 17.99
C LEU A 360 -31.80 -15.58 16.50
N ASN A 361 -31.03 -16.48 15.88
CA ASN A 361 -30.63 -16.37 14.48
C ASN A 361 -31.82 -16.28 13.50
N PRO A 362 -32.88 -17.10 13.56
CA PRO A 362 -34.02 -16.98 12.65
C PRO A 362 -34.72 -15.62 12.78
N LEU A 363 -34.77 -15.05 13.99
CA LEU A 363 -35.32 -13.71 14.22
C LEU A 363 -34.39 -12.63 13.66
N GLY A 364 -33.07 -12.81 13.76
CA GLY A 364 -32.09 -11.94 13.12
C GLY A 364 -32.22 -11.93 11.60
N HIS A 365 -32.32 -13.11 10.96
CA HIS A 365 -32.57 -13.23 9.52
C HIS A 365 -33.87 -12.54 9.10
N ALA A 366 -34.95 -12.68 9.88
CA ALA A 366 -36.20 -11.98 9.62
C ALA A 366 -36.06 -10.46 9.79
N PHE A 367 -35.32 -10.03 10.82
CA PHE A 367 -35.09 -8.63 11.13
C PHE A 367 -34.28 -7.92 10.04
N ILE A 368 -33.15 -8.47 9.60
CA ILE A 368 -32.32 -7.81 8.56
C ILE A 368 -33.04 -7.77 7.20
N ARG A 369 -33.88 -8.75 6.89
CA ARG A 369 -34.75 -8.71 5.70
C ARG A 369 -35.83 -7.63 5.80
N LEU A 370 -36.43 -7.49 6.98
CA LEU A 370 -37.38 -6.42 7.26
C LEU A 370 -36.71 -5.05 7.13
N MET A 371 -35.50 -4.90 7.70
CA MET A 371 -34.72 -3.67 7.61
C MET A 371 -34.31 -3.35 6.16
N SER A 372 -33.88 -4.34 5.39
CA SER A 372 -33.62 -4.22 3.96
C SER A 372 -34.87 -3.78 3.19
N TRP A 373 -36.08 -4.16 3.59
CA TRP A 373 -37.32 -3.62 3.00
C TRP A 373 -37.66 -2.21 3.51
N LEU A 374 -37.37 -1.91 4.77
CA LEU A 374 -37.59 -0.59 5.34
C LEU A 374 -36.70 0.48 4.72
N SER A 375 -35.56 0.12 4.13
CA SER A 375 -34.73 1.08 3.38
C SER A 375 -35.42 1.63 2.12
N TYR A 376 -36.56 1.07 1.67
CA TYR A 376 -37.43 1.73 0.68
C TYR A 376 -38.12 2.99 1.20
N VAL A 377 -38.27 3.14 2.52
CA VAL A 377 -39.08 4.19 3.16
C VAL A 377 -38.29 5.46 3.42
N TYR A 378 -36.96 5.39 3.44
CA TYR A 378 -36.08 6.52 3.74
C TYR A 378 -35.31 7.00 2.50
#